data_AF-A0A212LBE3-F1
#
_entry.id   AF-A0A212LBE3-F1
#
_cell.length_a   1.000
_cell.length_b   1.000
_cell.length_c   1.000
_cell.angle_alpha   90.00
_cell.angle_beta   90.00
_cell.angle_gamma   90.00
#
_symmetry.space_group_name_H-M   'P 1'
#
loop_
_entity.id
_entity.type
_entity.pdbx_description
1 polymer ?
#
loop_
_entity_poly.entity_id
_entity_poly.type
_entity_poly.pdbx_seq_one_letter_code
_entity_poly.pdbx_strand_id
1 'polypeptide(L)'
;MNITAAQVKEIGLELARMKPAKVTLDGNRSLTVKETIFALAPTLERMKKRGFDTQEIAEKLHEKGIEIKPPTLAKYLNEFRRGKDKKKDTPPPPVQTEKAAPMSQPEKSARVSSGQFTVTPDMPLDEL
;
A
#
# COMPACT_ATOMS: atom_id res chain seq x y z
N MET A 1 43.67 -1.49 29.15
CA MET A 1 43.18 -2.89 29.14
C MET A 1 44.07 -3.63 28.17
N ASN A 2 44.85 -4.60 28.65
CA ASN A 2 46.01 -5.09 27.92
C ASN A 2 45.76 -6.56 27.60
N ILE A 3 45.62 -6.90 26.32
CA ILE A 3 45.45 -8.28 25.87
C ILE A 3 46.81 -8.97 25.93
N THR A 4 46.88 -10.11 26.59
CA THR A 4 48.10 -10.92 26.68
C THR A 4 48.23 -11.84 25.46
N ALA A 5 49.46 -12.17 25.08
CA ALA A 5 49.71 -13.06 23.94
C ALA A 5 49.11 -14.47 24.12
N ALA A 6 48.93 -14.92 25.37
CA ALA A 6 48.27 -16.19 25.68
C ALA A 6 46.77 -16.15 25.33
N GLN A 7 46.08 -15.07 25.68
CA GLN A 7 44.66 -14.88 25.36
C GLN A 7 44.41 -14.85 23.84
N VAL A 8 45.32 -14.25 23.07
CA VAL A 8 45.20 -14.25 21.59
C VAL A 8 45.31 -15.67 21.02
N LYS A 9 46.23 -16.49 21.54
CA LYS A 9 46.40 -17.89 21.11
C LYS A 9 45.18 -18.74 21.46
N GLU A 10 44.61 -18.53 22.64
CA GLU A 10 43.39 -19.21 23.10
C GLU A 10 42.18 -18.85 22.23
N ILE A 11 41.97 -17.56 21.93
CA ILE A 11 40.92 -17.09 21.03
C ILE A 11 41.08 -17.68 19.63
N GLY A 12 42.32 -17.74 19.10
CA GLY A 12 42.60 -18.34 17.80
C GLY A 12 42.28 -19.84 17.75
N LEU A 13 42.58 -20.57 18.81
CA LEU A 13 42.27 -22.01 18.92
C LEU A 13 40.76 -22.26 18.98
N GLU A 14 40.05 -21.48 19.80
CA GLU A 14 38.59 -21.58 19.91
C GLU A 14 37.90 -21.19 18.60
N LEU A 15 38.35 -20.14 17.91
CA LEU A 15 37.84 -19.76 16.58
C LEU A 15 38.06 -20.85 15.53
N ALA A 16 39.21 -21.54 15.55
CA ALA A 16 39.48 -22.66 14.64
C ALA A 16 38.62 -23.89 14.95
N ARG A 17 38.21 -24.07 16.20
CA ARG A 17 37.30 -25.15 16.64
C ARG A 17 35.84 -24.86 16.27
N MET A 18 35.46 -23.59 16.22
CA MET A 18 34.12 -23.16 15.81
C MET A 18 33.96 -23.31 14.30
N LYS A 19 32.90 -24.01 13.86
CA LYS A 19 32.50 -23.98 12.45
C LYS A 19 31.97 -22.59 12.12
N PRO A 20 32.32 -22.00 10.96
CA PRO A 20 31.73 -20.73 10.55
C PRO A 20 30.21 -20.94 10.47
N ALA A 21 29.47 -20.26 11.35
CA ALA A 21 28.03 -20.16 11.21
C ALA A 21 27.78 -19.48 9.87
N LYS A 22 27.21 -20.22 8.92
CA LYS A 22 26.78 -19.68 7.64
C LYS A 22 25.55 -18.81 7.93
N VAL A 23 25.79 -17.62 8.45
CA VAL A 23 24.77 -16.58 8.56
C VAL A 23 24.49 -16.15 7.13
N THR A 24 23.55 -16.82 6.47
CA THR A 24 22.95 -16.30 5.25
C THR A 24 22.10 -15.12 5.68
N LEU A 25 22.73 -13.95 5.80
CA LEU A 25 21.99 -12.72 5.66
C LEU A 25 21.32 -12.82 4.28
N ASP A 26 20.00 -12.87 4.26
CA ASP A 26 19.18 -12.77 3.04
C ASP A 26 19.53 -11.52 2.19
N GLY A 27 20.35 -10.60 2.72
CA GLY A 27 20.82 -9.36 2.11
C GLY A 27 21.65 -9.47 0.82
N ASN A 28 21.85 -10.67 0.26
CA ASN A 28 22.51 -10.85 -1.04
C ASN A 28 21.62 -11.46 -2.12
N ARG A 29 20.30 -11.62 -1.89
CA ARG A 29 19.38 -11.93 -2.99
C ARG A 29 19.33 -10.71 -3.91
N SER A 30 19.80 -10.87 -5.14
CA SER A 30 19.56 -9.88 -6.20
C SER A 30 18.05 -9.71 -6.34
N LEU A 31 17.53 -8.58 -5.88
CA LEU A 31 16.10 -8.27 -6.01
C LEU A 31 15.73 -8.29 -7.48
N THR A 32 14.63 -8.97 -7.81
CA THR A 32 14.09 -8.90 -9.17
C THR A 32 13.65 -7.46 -9.46
N VAL A 33 13.58 -7.09 -10.74
CA VAL A 33 13.11 -5.76 -11.15
C VAL A 33 11.76 -5.45 -10.50
N LYS A 34 10.83 -6.40 -10.48
CA LYS A 34 9.50 -6.24 -9.88
C LYS A 34 9.56 -5.95 -8.38
N GLU A 35 10.35 -6.71 -7.63
CA GLU A 35 10.51 -6.53 -6.18
C GLU A 35 11.17 -5.18 -5.86
N THR A 36 12.17 -4.79 -6.66
CA THR A 36 12.83 -3.49 -6.54
C THR A 36 11.84 -2.35 -6.76
N ILE A 37 10.99 -2.46 -7.79
CA ILE A 37 9.92 -1.48 -8.04
C ILE A 37 8.92 -1.47 -6.89
N PHE A 38 8.57 -2.60 -6.30
CA PHE A 38 7.63 -2.66 -5.17
C PHE A 38 8.23 -2.04 -3.90
N ALA A 39 9.51 -2.27 -3.64
CA ALA A 39 10.22 -1.62 -2.55
C ALA A 39 10.30 -0.09 -2.73
N LEU A 40 10.49 0.37 -3.97
CA LEU A 40 10.55 1.79 -4.31
C LEU A 40 9.18 2.43 -4.54
N ALA A 41 8.11 1.65 -4.68
CA ALA A 41 6.78 2.12 -5.07
C ALA A 41 6.25 3.31 -4.23
N PRO A 42 6.42 3.37 -2.90
CA PRO A 42 6.01 4.54 -2.12
C PRO A 42 6.70 5.84 -2.55
N THR A 43 7.97 5.75 -2.95
CA THR A 43 8.76 6.88 -3.47
C THR A 43 8.30 7.25 -4.87
N LEU A 44 8.11 6.26 -5.74
CA LEU A 44 7.67 6.47 -7.13
C LEU A 44 6.25 7.08 -7.19
N GLU A 45 5.33 6.67 -6.32
CA GLU A 45 4.01 7.31 -6.19
C GLU A 45 4.11 8.77 -5.75
N ARG A 46 5.05 9.09 -4.84
CA ARG A 46 5.27 10.47 -4.40
C ARG A 46 5.86 11.31 -5.52
N MET A 47 6.76 10.75 -6.33
CA MET A 47 7.29 11.42 -7.52
C MET A 47 6.17 11.72 -8.52
N LYS A 48 5.31 10.73 -8.83
CA LYS A 48 4.15 10.96 -9.71
C LYS A 48 3.24 12.08 -9.21
N LYS A 49 3.01 12.16 -7.89
CA LYS A 49 2.23 13.25 -7.27
C LYS A 49 2.91 14.62 -7.33
N ARG A 50 4.23 14.67 -7.51
CA ARG A 50 5.03 15.89 -7.68
C ARG A 50 5.08 16.37 -9.14
N GLY A 51 4.38 15.69 -10.05
CA GLY A 51 4.31 16.05 -11.46
C GLY A 51 5.35 15.35 -12.35
N PHE A 52 6.12 14.39 -11.82
CA PHE A 52 7.00 13.57 -12.65
C PHE A 52 6.18 12.64 -13.55
N ASP A 53 6.50 12.64 -14.84
CA ASP A 53 5.85 11.71 -15.77
C ASP A 53 6.37 10.27 -15.58
N THR A 54 5.57 9.31 -16.03
CA THR A 54 5.92 7.88 -15.98
C THR A 54 7.18 7.60 -16.79
N GLN A 55 7.43 8.33 -17.87
CA GLN A 55 8.66 8.20 -18.65
C GLN A 55 9.88 8.70 -17.87
N GLU A 56 9.81 9.90 -17.28
CA GLU A 56 10.91 10.48 -16.50
C GLU A 56 11.29 9.61 -15.30
N ILE A 57 10.29 8.98 -14.67
CA ILE A 57 10.52 8.04 -13.56
C ILE A 57 11.24 6.79 -14.08
N ALA A 58 10.88 6.29 -15.27
CA ALA A 58 11.57 5.15 -15.87
C ALA A 58 13.03 5.49 -16.20
N GLU A 59 13.31 6.67 -16.76
CA GLU A 59 14.68 7.14 -17.05
C GLU A 59 15.52 7.24 -15.77
N LYS A 60 14.97 7.80 -14.69
CA LYS A 60 15.65 7.85 -13.37
C LYS A 60 15.90 6.47 -12.77
N LEU A 61 15.04 5.50 -13.06
CA LEU A 61 15.27 4.11 -12.65
C LEU A 61 16.39 3.46 -13.47
N HIS A 62 16.52 3.81 -14.77
CA HIS A 62 17.63 3.35 -15.62
C HIS A 62 18.96 3.91 -15.14
N GLU A 63 19.00 5.18 -14.73
CA GLU A 63 20.18 5.80 -14.08
C GLU A 63 20.63 5.04 -12.81
N LYS A 64 19.68 4.35 -12.15
CA LYS A 64 19.94 3.52 -10.97
C LYS A 64 20.17 2.04 -11.29
N GLY A 65 20.29 1.69 -12.57
CA GLY A 65 20.53 0.32 -13.03
C GLY A 65 19.29 -0.57 -13.06
N ILE A 66 18.08 0.01 -12.99
CA ILE A 66 16.81 -0.72 -13.06
C ILE A 66 16.20 -0.47 -14.44
N GLU A 67 16.48 -1.36 -15.38
CA GLU A 67 15.92 -1.28 -16.74
C GLU A 67 14.42 -1.65 -16.73
N ILE A 68 13.57 -0.68 -17.03
CA ILE A 68 12.12 -0.89 -17.10
C ILE A 68 11.47 0.03 -18.12
N LYS A 69 10.57 -0.51 -18.95
CA LYS A 69 9.79 0.31 -19.88
C LYS A 69 8.69 1.08 -19.12
N PRO A 70 8.36 2.33 -19.49
CA PRO A 70 7.26 3.09 -18.89
C PRO A 70 5.93 2.33 -18.73
N PRO A 71 5.42 1.57 -19.73
CA PRO A 71 4.20 0.78 -19.56
C PRO A 71 4.32 -0.33 -18.49
N THR A 72 5.49 -0.95 -18.37
CA THR A 72 5.75 -1.98 -17.36
C THR A 72 5.80 -1.36 -15.96
N LEU A 73 6.41 -0.18 -15.83
CA LEU A 73 6.42 0.58 -14.59
C LEU A 73 4.99 0.93 -14.14
N ALA A 74 4.16 1.46 -15.04
CA ALA A 74 2.76 1.75 -14.74
C ALA A 74 1.98 0.51 -14.29
N LYS A 75 2.21 -0.63 -14.94
CA LYS A 75 1.62 -1.92 -14.54
C LYS A 75 1.99 -2.30 -13.11
N TYR A 76 3.28 -2.27 -12.77
CA TYR A 76 3.75 -2.65 -11.44
C TYR A 76 3.28 -1.69 -10.34
N LEU A 77 3.20 -0.39 -10.62
CA LEU A 77 2.62 0.58 -9.67
C LEU A 77 1.13 0.31 -9.42
N ASN A 78 0.37 -0.07 -10.45
CA ASN A 78 -1.04 -0.44 -10.27
C ASN A 78 -1.19 -1.75 -9.47
N GLU A 79 -0.33 -2.75 -9.69
CA GLU A 79 -0.31 -3.98 -8.89
C GLU A 79 0.00 -3.71 -7.42
N PHE A 80 0.95 -2.80 -7.14
CA PHE A 80 1.28 -2.38 -5.78
C PHE A 80 0.08 -1.76 -5.05
N ARG A 81 -0.71 -0.92 -5.73
CA ARG A 81 -1.94 -0.31 -5.17
C ARG A 81 -2.97 -1.37 -4.82
N ARG A 82 -3.26 -2.30 -5.74
CA ARG A 82 -4.21 -3.41 -5.54
C ARG A 82 -3.85 -4.31 -4.37
N GLY A 83 -2.55 -4.49 -4.08
CA GLY A 83 -2.10 -5.24 -2.91
C GLY A 83 -2.32 -4.51 -1.58
N LYS A 84 -2.25 -3.18 -1.58
CA LYS A 84 -2.47 -2.34 -0.39
C LYS A 84 -3.96 -2.23 -0.04
N ASP A 85 -4.84 -2.14 -1.05
CA ASP A 85 -6.28 -1.99 -0.86
C ASP A 85 -6.93 -3.23 -0.21
N LYS A 86 -6.32 -4.42 -0.33
CA LYS A 86 -6.78 -5.63 0.37
C LYS A 86 -6.61 -5.60 1.90
N LYS A 87 -5.85 -4.64 2.44
CA LYS A 87 -5.63 -4.48 3.89
C LYS A 87 -6.32 -3.25 4.49
N LYS A 88 -7.13 -2.51 3.72
CA LYS A 88 -7.99 -1.47 4.26
C LYS A 88 -9.37 -2.08 4.55
N ASP A 89 -9.60 -2.28 5.84
CA ASP A 89 -10.88 -2.45 6.54
C ASP A 89 -12.14 -2.18 5.67
N THR A 90 -12.72 -3.26 5.13
CA THR A 90 -14.12 -3.27 4.71
C THR A 90 -14.83 -4.24 5.64
N PRO A 91 -15.77 -3.79 6.49
CA PRO A 91 -16.61 -4.71 7.24
C PRO A 91 -17.39 -5.60 6.25
N PRO A 92 -17.57 -6.91 6.56
CA PRO A 92 -18.23 -7.84 5.64
C PRO A 92 -19.65 -7.35 5.31
N PRO A 93 -20.13 -7.52 4.07
CA PRO A 93 -21.50 -7.19 3.73
C PRO A 93 -22.46 -8.04 4.57
N PRO A 94 -23.56 -7.47 5.09
CA PRO A 94 -24.57 -8.25 5.81
C PRO A 94 -25.19 -9.25 4.83
N VAL A 95 -25.02 -10.54 5.14
CA VAL A 95 -25.64 -11.65 4.43
C VAL A 95 -27.15 -11.53 4.65
N GLN A 96 -27.86 -10.99 3.67
CA GLN A 96 -29.32 -11.07 3.62
C GLN A 96 -29.68 -12.54 3.40
N THR A 97 -30.14 -13.19 4.48
CA THR A 97 -30.76 -14.50 4.40
C THR A 97 -32.18 -14.28 3.93
N GLU A 98 -32.39 -14.37 2.61
CA GLU A 98 -33.72 -14.48 2.03
C GLU A 98 -34.23 -15.91 2.23
N LYS A 99 -35.29 -16.08 3.01
CA LYS A 99 -36.20 -17.22 2.82
C LYS A 99 -37.58 -16.98 3.45
N ALA A 100 -38.56 -16.71 2.59
CA ALA A 100 -39.88 -17.36 2.49
C ALA A 100 -41.00 -16.36 2.11
N ALA A 101 -41.58 -16.58 0.94
CA ALA A 101 -42.71 -15.91 0.29
C ALA A 101 -44.08 -16.22 0.96
N PRO A 102 -45.25 -15.86 0.39
CA PRO A 102 -45.71 -14.62 -0.27
C PRO A 102 -47.02 -14.06 0.36
N MET A 103 -47.50 -12.93 -0.17
CA MET A 103 -48.93 -12.58 -0.33
C MET A 103 -49.66 -11.76 0.75
N SER A 104 -50.43 -10.78 0.24
CA SER A 104 -51.58 -10.06 0.83
C SER A 104 -51.30 -8.62 1.33
N GLN A 105 -51.54 -7.64 0.45
CA GLN A 105 -52.15 -6.35 0.86
C GLN A 105 -53.64 -6.62 1.23
N PRO A 106 -54.35 -5.81 2.04
CA PRO A 106 -54.40 -4.34 1.95
C PRO A 106 -54.71 -3.51 3.23
N GLU A 107 -54.72 -2.19 3.05
CA GLU A 107 -55.48 -1.14 3.77
C GLU A 107 -54.88 -0.37 4.99
N LYS A 108 -54.81 0.95 4.77
CA LYS A 108 -55.19 2.08 5.66
C LYS A 108 -54.40 2.31 6.97
N SER A 109 -53.60 3.39 6.99
CA SER A 109 -54.00 4.70 7.55
C SER A 109 -52.82 5.62 7.90
N ALA A 110 -53.06 6.92 7.74
CA ALA A 110 -52.45 8.05 8.45
C ALA A 110 -51.02 8.52 8.08
N ARG A 111 -51.01 9.46 7.13
CA ARG A 111 -50.13 10.63 6.99
C ARG A 111 -49.50 11.14 8.30
N VAL A 112 -48.17 11.13 8.37
CA VAL A 112 -47.38 12.23 8.98
C VAL A 112 -46.14 12.44 8.12
N SER A 113 -46.10 13.57 7.41
CA SER A 113 -44.98 14.00 6.58
C SER A 113 -43.96 14.67 7.49
N SER A 114 -42.81 14.01 7.71
CA SER A 114 -41.69 14.57 8.46
C SER A 114 -40.71 15.28 7.51
N GLY A 115 -40.80 16.61 7.50
CA GLY A 115 -39.63 17.50 7.45
C GLY A 115 -38.91 17.62 6.11
N GLN A 116 -39.54 18.27 5.14
CA GLN A 116 -38.86 18.86 3.99
C GLN A 116 -38.11 20.12 4.48
N PHE A 117 -36.80 20.03 4.71
CA PHE A 117 -35.98 21.19 5.07
C PHE A 117 -35.50 21.87 3.78
N THR A 118 -36.29 22.82 3.27
CA THR A 118 -35.90 23.67 2.14
C THR A 118 -35.18 24.89 2.71
N VAL A 119 -33.86 24.98 2.52
CA VAL A 119 -33.07 26.15 2.91
C VAL A 119 -33.37 27.26 1.90
N THR A 120 -34.24 28.19 2.27
CA THR A 120 -34.49 29.43 1.53
C THR A 120 -33.38 30.44 1.88
N PRO A 121 -32.53 30.89 0.93
CA PRO A 121 -31.65 32.02 1.19
C PRO A 121 -32.46 33.32 1.14
N ASP A 122 -32.54 34.03 2.26
CA ASP A 122 -33.16 35.35 2.39
C ASP A 122 -32.14 36.44 2.06
N MET A 123 -32.02 36.77 0.76
CA MET A 123 -31.35 37.97 0.29
C MET A 123 -32.32 38.72 -0.63
N PRO A 124 -32.93 39.83 -0.20
CA PRO A 124 -33.65 40.70 -1.12
C PRO A 124 -32.64 41.49 -1.95
N LEU A 125 -32.63 41.19 -3.25
CA LEU A 125 -32.02 42.00 -4.29
C LEU A 125 -33.13 42.93 -4.82
N ASP A 126 -33.18 44.19 -4.39
CA ASP A 126 -33.74 45.27 -5.23
C ASP A 126 -33.31 46.68 -4.78
N GLU A 127 -32.94 47.47 -5.80
CA GLU A 127 -32.98 48.93 -5.97
C GLU A 127 -32.30 49.92 -4.98
N LEU A 128 -31.09 50.39 -5.33
CA LEU A 128 -30.79 51.74 -5.90
C LEU A 128 -29.30 51.93 -6.23
#